data_AF-A0A950WTH2-F1
#
_entry.id   AF-A0A950WTH2-F1
#
_cell.length_a   1.000
_cell.length_b   1.000
_cell.length_c   1.000
_cell.angle_alpha   90.00
_cell.angle_beta   90.00
_cell.angle_gamma   90.00
#
_symmetry.space_group_name_H-M   'P 1'
#
loop_
_entity.id
_entity.type
_entity.pdbx_description
1 polymer ?
#
loop_
_entity_poly.entity_id
_entity_poly.type
_entity_poly.pdbx_seq_one_letter_code
_entity_poly.pdbx_strand_id
1 'polypeptide(L)'
;MGSVPWEVVLGLALALFLTGPLVRAPRFVPRLAVENASPHTLTVSATTPRHDGWTIVGIVGARTSTPFREVIDQGRTWVFRASGSSGPGVEFTVSRAQLVQSGWRVIIPDDVEHRLRDAGASPDPGL
;
A
#
# COMPACT_ATOMS: atom_id res chain seq x y z
N MET A 1 28.07 33.21 30.05
CA MET A 1 26.98 32.54 29.31
C MET A 1 26.40 33.55 28.34
N GLY A 2 26.67 33.41 27.04
CA GLY A 2 26.18 34.35 26.03
C GLY A 2 24.68 34.16 25.80
N SER A 3 23.89 35.22 25.95
CA SER A 3 22.48 35.24 25.59
C SER A 3 22.35 35.13 24.07
N VAL A 4 21.60 34.15 23.59
CA VAL A 4 21.29 34.02 22.16
C VAL A 4 20.48 35.26 21.73
N PRO A 5 20.91 35.98 20.69
CA PRO A 5 20.17 37.13 20.17
C PRO A 5 18.77 36.70 19.75
N TRP A 6 17.76 37.48 20.16
CA TRP A 6 16.35 37.16 19.90
C TRP A 6 16.04 37.11 18.40
N GLU A 7 16.83 37.81 17.57
CA GLU A 7 16.78 37.79 16.11
C GLU A 7 17.09 36.41 15.54
N VAL A 8 18.07 35.71 16.14
CA VAL A 8 18.43 34.34 15.75
C VAL A 8 17.31 33.37 16.12
N VAL A 9 16.69 33.56 17.28
CA VAL A 9 15.55 32.74 17.72
C VAL A 9 14.35 32.93 16.77
N LEU A 10 14.05 34.17 16.39
CA LEU A 10 12.96 34.48 15.47
C LEU A 10 13.23 33.99 14.04
N GLY A 11 14.46 34.14 13.55
CA GLY A 11 14.86 33.60 12.25
C GLY A 11 14.70 32.09 12.19
N LEU A 12 15.13 31.38 13.25
CA LEU A 12 14.99 29.92 13.32
C LEU A 12 13.53 29.47 13.43
N ALA A 13 12.73 30.16 14.26
CA ALA A 13 11.31 29.87 14.42
C ALA A 13 10.53 30.09 13.11
N LEU A 14 10.83 31.16 12.38
CA LEU A 14 10.22 31.45 11.09
C LEU A 14 10.64 30.43 10.02
N ALA A 15 11.92 30.03 9.99
CA ALA A 15 12.39 29.01 9.07
C ALA A 15 11.72 27.65 9.35
N LEU A 16 11.58 27.24 10.61
CA LEU A 16 10.87 26.01 10.99
C LEU A 16 9.37 26.09 10.70
N PHE A 17 8.74 27.25 10.89
CA PHE A 17 7.33 27.44 10.60
C PHE A 17 7.03 27.45 9.08
N LEU A 18 7.92 28.01 8.27
CA LEU A 18 7.80 28.01 6.81
C LEU A 18 8.12 26.64 6.18
N THR A 19 8.99 25.85 6.81
CA THR A 19 9.40 24.53 6.29
C THR A 19 8.59 23.36 6.86
N GLY A 20 8.01 23.51 8.05
CA GLY A 20 7.19 22.50 8.72
C GLY A 20 6.02 21.92 7.88
N PRO A 21 5.29 22.73 7.08
CA PRO A 21 4.20 22.23 6.23
C PRO A 21 4.64 21.31 5.09
N LEU A 22 5.94 21.29 4.75
CA LEU A 22 6.44 20.45 3.66
C LEU A 22 6.56 18.98 4.07
N VAL A 23 6.66 18.68 5.37
CA VAL A 23 6.72 17.30 5.86
C VAL A 23 5.30 16.83 6.20
N ARG A 24 4.54 16.45 5.17
CA ARG A 24 3.27 15.72 5.41
C ARG A 24 3.61 14.32 5.90
N ALA A 25 3.35 14.06 7.19
CA ALA A 25 3.43 12.72 7.74
C ALA A 25 2.55 11.76 6.90
N PRO A 26 3.02 10.52 6.65
CA PRO A 26 2.22 9.51 5.98
C PRO A 26 0.91 9.30 6.72
N ARG A 27 -0.20 9.23 5.98
CA ARG A 27 -1.48 8.81 6.54
C ARG A 27 -1.55 7.29 6.49
N PHE A 28 -2.18 6.70 7.49
CA PHE A 28 -2.35 5.26 7.58
C PHE A 28 -3.82 4.87 7.60
N VAL A 29 -4.11 3.74 6.98
CA VAL A 29 -5.39 3.03 7.07
C VAL A 29 -5.29 2.07 8.25
N PRO A 30 -6.17 2.16 9.27
CA PRO A 30 -6.09 1.32 10.46
C PRO A 30 -6.16 -0.17 10.17
N ARG A 31 -6.99 -0.57 9.19
CA ARG A 31 -7.16 -1.95 8.78
C ARG A 31 -7.52 -2.05 7.30
N LEU A 32 -6.85 -2.93 6.57
CA LEU A 32 -7.13 -3.29 5.18
C LEU A 32 -7.21 -4.82 5.09
N ALA A 33 -8.35 -5.37 4.67
CA ALA A 33 -8.48 -6.80 4.41
C ALA A 33 -8.26 -7.08 2.93
N VAL A 34 -7.37 -8.03 2.62
CA VAL A 34 -7.16 -8.49 1.26
C VAL A 34 -7.70 -9.91 1.13
N GLU A 35 -8.63 -10.09 0.22
CA GLU A 35 -9.30 -11.35 -0.07
C GLU A 35 -8.72 -11.96 -1.35
N ASN A 36 -8.11 -13.12 -1.19
CA ASN A 36 -7.48 -13.87 -2.27
C ASN A 36 -8.25 -15.17 -2.48
N ALA A 37 -9.11 -15.20 -3.49
CA ALA A 37 -9.83 -16.42 -3.89
C ALA A 37 -8.97 -17.39 -4.71
N SER A 38 -7.79 -16.95 -5.19
CA SER A 38 -6.92 -17.75 -6.03
C SER A 38 -6.27 -18.91 -5.25
N PRO A 39 -5.82 -19.97 -5.94
CA PRO A 39 -5.09 -21.07 -5.32
C PRO A 39 -3.60 -20.75 -5.06
N HIS A 40 -3.17 -19.50 -5.21
CA HIS A 40 -1.78 -19.08 -5.06
C HIS A 40 -1.61 -18.24 -3.80
N THR A 41 -0.50 -18.41 -3.08
CA THR A 41 -0.07 -17.41 -2.10
C THR A 41 0.51 -16.21 -2.84
N LEU A 42 0.06 -15.01 -2.45
CA LEU A 42 0.36 -13.76 -3.15
C LEU A 42 1.11 -12.79 -2.23
N THR A 43 2.18 -12.18 -2.75
CA THR A 43 2.72 -10.95 -2.18
C THR A 43 1.97 -9.77 -2.77
N VAL A 44 1.34 -8.98 -1.91
CA VAL A 44 0.55 -7.82 -2.31
C VAL A 44 1.31 -6.55 -1.97
N SER A 45 1.50 -5.69 -2.97
CA SER A 45 2.08 -4.36 -2.82
C SER A 45 1.09 -3.30 -3.30
N ALA A 46 1.24 -2.07 -2.84
CA ALA A 46 0.43 -0.93 -3.26
C ALA A 46 1.31 0.28 -3.61
N THR A 47 0.84 1.09 -4.54
CA THR A 47 1.47 2.35 -4.96
C THR A 47 0.40 3.35 -5.39
N THR A 48 0.84 4.57 -5.70
CA THR A 48 0.01 5.61 -6.31
C THR A 48 0.02 5.45 -7.84
N PRO A 49 -0.90 6.11 -8.59
CA PRO A 49 -0.87 6.09 -10.06
C PRO A 49 0.40 6.66 -10.70
N ARG A 50 1.28 7.30 -9.91
CA ARG A 50 2.58 7.80 -10.38
C ARG A 50 3.68 6.73 -10.35
N HIS A 51 3.43 5.57 -9.74
CA HIS A 51 4.41 4.49 -9.57
C HIS A 51 5.74 4.96 -8.94
N ASP A 52 5.65 5.88 -7.99
CA ASP A 52 6.80 6.51 -7.31
C ASP A 52 7.42 5.65 -6.19
N GLY A 53 6.91 4.43 -6.01
CA GLY A 53 7.47 3.43 -5.10
C GLY A 53 6.43 2.38 -4.70
N TRP A 54 6.86 1.13 -4.57
CA TRP A 54 5.99 0.04 -4.13
C TRP A 54 6.12 -0.14 -2.62
N THR A 55 5.00 -0.03 -1.92
CA THR A 55 4.91 -0.39 -0.50
C THR A 55 4.35 -1.81 -0.39
N ILE A 56 5.06 -2.70 0.30
CA ILE A 56 4.55 -4.04 0.59
C ILE A 56 3.39 -3.91 1.58
N VAL A 57 2.21 -4.42 1.20
CA VAL A 57 1.06 -4.56 2.09
C VAL A 57 1.22 -5.82 2.94
N GLY A 58 1.62 -6.92 2.31
CA GLY A 58 1.96 -8.17 2.97
C GLY A 58 1.74 -9.40 2.09
N ILE A 59 1.76 -10.57 2.73
CA ILE A 59 1.55 -11.87 2.08
C ILE A 59 0.12 -12.35 2.40
N VAL A 60 -0.61 -12.78 1.37
CA VAL A 60 -1.97 -13.30 1.48
C VAL A 60 -1.97 -14.75 1.00
N GLY A 61 -2.34 -15.66 1.88
CA GLY A 61 -2.40 -17.09 1.56
C GLY A 61 -3.42 -17.39 0.45
N ALA A 62 -3.26 -18.55 -0.19
CA ALA A 62 -4.26 -19.07 -1.11
C ALA A 62 -5.64 -19.18 -0.44
N ARG A 63 -6.71 -18.84 -1.17
CA ARG A 63 -8.12 -18.97 -0.73
C ARG A 63 -8.42 -18.38 0.65
N THR A 64 -7.73 -17.30 1.00
CA THR A 64 -7.75 -16.71 2.35
C THR A 64 -8.07 -15.22 2.30
N SER A 65 -8.65 -14.70 3.38
CA SER A 65 -8.74 -13.26 3.63
C SER A 65 -7.80 -12.87 4.76
N THR A 66 -6.82 -12.03 4.45
CA THR A 66 -5.79 -11.60 5.43
C THR A 66 -6.00 -10.12 5.81
N PRO A 67 -6.19 -9.80 7.10
CA PRO A 67 -6.23 -8.42 7.57
C PRO A 67 -4.83 -7.87 7.83
N PHE A 68 -4.54 -6.70 7.28
CA PHE A 68 -3.34 -5.90 7.56
C PHE A 68 -3.71 -4.67 8.38
N ARG A 69 -2.80 -4.22 9.24
CA ARG A 69 -2.97 -3.05 10.10
C ARG A 69 -1.97 -1.96 9.70
N GLU A 70 -2.34 -0.71 9.94
CA GLU A 70 -1.46 0.45 9.73
C GLU A 70 -0.85 0.49 8.32
N VAL A 71 -1.69 0.28 7.30
CA VAL A 71 -1.25 0.30 5.90
C VAL A 71 -1.14 1.74 5.41
N ILE A 72 -0.03 2.09 4.74
CA ILE A 72 0.17 3.44 4.20
C ILE A 72 -0.96 3.78 3.21
N ASP A 73 -1.66 4.90 3.45
CA ASP A 73 -2.73 5.39 2.58
C ASP A 73 -2.12 5.95 1.28
N GLN A 74 -2.43 5.29 0.15
CA GLN A 74 -1.95 5.70 -1.19
C GLN A 74 -2.72 6.89 -1.76
N GLY A 75 -3.69 7.44 -1.01
CA GLY A 75 -4.50 8.58 -1.44
C GLY A 75 -5.73 8.14 -2.22
N ARG A 76 -6.13 8.92 -3.23
CA ARG A 76 -7.45 8.76 -3.89
C ARG A 76 -7.58 7.49 -4.71
N THR A 77 -6.48 7.00 -5.25
CA THR A 77 -6.44 5.83 -6.13
C THR A 77 -5.27 4.97 -5.69
N TRP A 78 -5.56 3.69 -5.50
CA TRP A 78 -4.60 2.69 -5.12
C TRP A 78 -4.33 1.80 -6.33
N VAL A 79 -3.05 1.65 -6.68
CA VAL A 79 -2.62 0.65 -7.64
C VAL A 79 -2.03 -0.49 -6.82
N PHE A 80 -2.69 -1.64 -6.86
CA PHE A 80 -2.21 -2.86 -6.22
C PHE A 80 -1.43 -3.69 -7.24
N ARG A 81 -0.44 -4.42 -6.73
CA ARG A 81 0.27 -5.46 -7.47
C ARG A 81 0.25 -6.74 -6.66
N ALA A 82 -0.27 -7.79 -7.28
CA ALA A 82 -0.26 -9.14 -6.72
C ALA A 82 0.79 -9.99 -7.46
N SER A 83 1.76 -10.53 -6.73
CA SER A 83 2.82 -11.37 -7.28
C SER A 83 2.75 -12.76 -6.67
N GLY A 84 2.76 -13.79 -7.51
CA GLY A 84 2.91 -15.19 -7.09
C GLY A 84 4.38 -15.56 -6.83
N SER A 85 4.66 -16.86 -6.78
CA SER A 85 6.01 -17.41 -6.59
C SER A 85 6.94 -17.21 -7.78
N SER A 86 6.36 -17.09 -8.98
CA SER A 86 7.06 -16.85 -10.24
C SER A 86 6.26 -15.90 -11.13
N GLY A 87 6.93 -15.35 -12.13
CA GLY A 87 6.31 -14.42 -13.09
C GLY A 87 6.23 -12.97 -12.61
N PRO A 88 5.87 -12.04 -13.52
CA PRO A 88 5.65 -10.66 -13.17
C PRO A 88 4.40 -10.51 -12.28
N GLY A 89 4.42 -9.52 -11.39
CA GLY A 89 3.23 -9.16 -10.62
C GLY A 89 2.13 -8.59 -11.51
N VAL A 90 0.89 -8.91 -11.20
CA VAL A 90 -0.28 -8.43 -11.91
C VAL A 90 -0.84 -7.21 -11.18
N GLU A 91 -1.02 -6.11 -11.92
CA GLU A 91 -1.51 -4.86 -11.38
C GLU A 91 -3.02 -4.69 -11.58
N PHE A 92 -3.67 -4.09 -10.59
CA PHE A 92 -5.07 -3.68 -10.66
C PHE A 92 -5.32 -2.45 -9.79
N THR A 93 -6.31 -1.65 -10.21
CA THR A 93 -6.56 -0.33 -9.60
C THR A 93 -7.88 -0.33 -8.84
N VAL A 94 -7.86 0.24 -7.63
CA VAL A 94 -9.06 0.43 -6.81
C VAL A 94 -9.09 1.87 -6.30
N SER A 95 -10.24 2.54 -6.40
CA SER A 95 -10.38 3.87 -5.82
C SER A 95 -10.53 3.79 -4.30
N ARG A 96 -10.06 4.81 -3.59
CA ARG A 96 -10.29 4.94 -2.14
C ARG A 96 -11.77 4.98 -1.80
N ALA A 97 -12.60 5.55 -2.67
CA ALA A 97 -14.04 5.58 -2.46
C ALA A 97 -14.64 4.17 -2.42
N GLN A 98 -14.24 3.29 -3.35
CA GLN A 98 -14.62 1.88 -3.35
C GLN A 98 -14.10 1.14 -2.11
N LEU A 99 -12.84 1.39 -1.72
CA LEU A 99 -12.30 0.81 -0.49
C LEU A 99 -13.09 1.23 0.75
N VAL A 100 -13.45 2.52 0.87
CA VAL A 100 -14.27 2.99 1.99
C VAL A 100 -15.66 2.35 1.97
N GLN A 101 -16.28 2.26 0.79
CA GLN A 101 -17.60 1.62 0.62
C GLN A 101 -17.57 0.13 0.96
N SER A 102 -16.46 -0.58 0.69
CA SER A 102 -16.28 -1.99 1.02
C SER A 102 -15.79 -2.25 2.45
N GLY A 103 -15.68 -1.21 3.29
CA GLY A 103 -15.15 -1.33 4.65
C GLY A 103 -13.65 -1.65 4.70
N TRP A 104 -12.89 -1.10 3.75
CA TRP A 104 -11.47 -1.35 3.49
C TRP A 104 -11.19 -2.82 3.19
N ARG A 105 -12.00 -3.40 2.29
CA ARG A 105 -11.78 -4.73 1.73
C ARG A 105 -11.37 -4.63 0.25
N VAL A 106 -10.24 -5.25 -0.08
CA VAL A 106 -9.77 -5.48 -1.45
C VAL A 106 -10.03 -6.92 -1.81
N ILE A 107 -10.66 -7.15 -2.95
CA ILE A 107 -10.79 -8.47 -3.56
C ILE A 107 -9.78 -8.53 -4.70
N ILE A 108 -8.92 -9.53 -4.68
CA ILE A 108 -8.00 -9.80 -5.80
C ILE A 108 -8.86 -10.22 -7.01
N PRO A 109 -8.80 -9.50 -8.15
CA PRO A 109 -9.59 -9.85 -9.33
C PRO A 109 -9.23 -11.23 -9.89
N ASP A 110 -10.21 -11.97 -10.43
CA ASP A 110 -9.98 -13.30 -11.01
C ASP A 110 -8.97 -13.29 -12.18
N ASP A 111 -8.90 -12.19 -12.93
CA ASP A 111 -7.92 -12.01 -14.01
C ASP A 111 -6.45 -12.04 -13.51
N VAL A 112 -6.20 -11.74 -12.23
CA VAL A 112 -4.88 -11.92 -11.62
C VAL A 112 -4.50 -13.40 -11.61
N GLU A 113 -5.43 -14.28 -11.30
CA GLU A 113 -5.21 -15.72 -11.24
C GLU A 113 -4.88 -16.28 -12.63
N HIS A 114 -5.65 -15.88 -13.64
CA HIS A 114 -5.39 -16.28 -15.02
C HIS A 114 -3.99 -15.87 -15.47
N ARG A 115 -3.60 -14.61 -15.27
CA ARG A 115 -2.28 -14.11 -15.67
C ARG A 115 -1.13 -14.71 -14.88
N LEU A 116 -1.31 -15.00 -13.59
CA LEU A 116 -0.29 -15.69 -12.80
C LEU A 116 -0.08 -17.12 -13.29
N ARG A 117 -1.17 -17.84 -13.62
CA ARG A 117 -1.09 -19.18 -14.22
C ARG A 117 -0.36 -19.15 -15.55
N ASP A 118 -0.67 -18.21 -16.43
CA ASP A 118 -0.02 -18.05 -17.72
C ASP A 118 1.48 -17.72 -17.59
N ALA A 119 1.85 -17.05 -16.50
CA ALA A 119 3.24 -16.76 -16.16
C ALA A 119 3.97 -17.94 -15.47
N GLY A 120 3.31 -19.10 -15.30
CA GLY A 120 3.89 -20.30 -14.72
C GLY A 120 3.90 -20.32 -13.18
N ALA A 121 3.08 -19.49 -12.52
CA ALA A 121 2.92 -19.57 -11.08
C ALA A 121 2.31 -20.93 -10.70
N SER A 122 2.97 -21.63 -9.79
CA SER A 122 2.42 -22.88 -9.24
C SER A 122 1.40 -22.58 -8.16
N PRO A 123 0.27 -23.30 -8.11
CA PRO A 123 -0.63 -23.29 -6.96
C PRO A 123 0.12 -23.64 -5.68
N ASP A 124 -0.34 -23.11 -4.55
CA ASP A 124 0.19 -23.52 -3.26
C ASP A 124 -0.18 -25.00 -3.04
N PRO A 125 0.78 -25.90 -2.72
CA PRO A 125 0.45 -27.26 -2.31
C PRO A 125 -0.47 -27.15 -1.09
N GLY A 126 -1.74 -27.52 -1.28
CA GLY A 126 -2.80 -27.20 -0.35
C GLY A 126 -2.48 -27.53 1.12
N LEU A 127 -3.07 -26.72 2.00
CA LEU A 127 -3.34 -27.11 3.39
C LEU A 127 -4.11 -28.44 3.44
#